data_AF-A0A4U9VQN8-F1
#
_entry.id   AF-A0A4U9VQN8-F1
#
_cell.length_a   1.000
_cell.length_b   1.000
_cell.length_c   1.000
_cell.angle_alpha   90.00
_cell.angle_beta   90.00
_cell.angle_gamma   90.00
#
_symmetry.space_group_name_H-M   'P 1'
#
loop_
_entity.id
_entity.type
_entity.pdbx_description
1 polymer ?
#
loop_
_entity_poly.entity_id
_entity_poly.type
_entity_poly.pdbx_seq_one_letter_code
_entity_poly.pdbx_strand_id
1 'polypeptide(L)'
;MSPRAGKRCRQAKAIGFPHISPHRPRPADTLRYLLQGFWLLVTHSGPAPMGRSYFAGWHRLQLRYANWLQSLPQRLQGAGMEEQTVQRLNRMNHRVRRVLFIIAGLLAGPLALLCISQPFELPAQFIFVLLLWCIAMVVRRIPGRLPSLMLIVLSLTVSCRYLWWRYTSTLNWDDPLSLTCGLLLLAAETYAWVVLVLGYFQTVWPLNRQPVPMPVDSSTWPTVDLMVPTYNEDLGVVKPTIYAALGIDWPKDKINIYILDDGNRPEFKAFAAEVGVKYIARPTHEHAKAGNINHALKHASGDFVAIFDCDHVPTRSFLQLTMGWFFKDKKLAMLQTPHHFFSPDPFERNLGVFVRRRTKAPCSMGWCRTAMICGMPLSSAAPAPSYAVRH
;
A
#
# COMPACT_ATOMS: atom_id res chain seq x y z
N MET A 1 29.11 -42.10 -9.64
CA MET A 1 28.07 -41.20 -9.10
C MET A 1 27.27 -40.59 -10.26
N SER A 2 25.97 -40.88 -10.36
CA SER A 2 25.15 -40.50 -11.52
C SER A 2 24.98 -38.98 -11.67
N PRO A 3 25.20 -38.38 -12.87
CA PRO A 3 25.06 -36.94 -13.12
C PRO A 3 23.65 -36.39 -12.87
N ARG A 4 22.63 -37.25 -12.73
CA ARG A 4 21.26 -36.86 -12.34
C ARG A 4 21.13 -36.47 -10.86
N ALA A 5 21.95 -37.05 -9.97
CA ALA A 5 21.91 -36.73 -8.54
C ALA A 5 22.47 -35.32 -8.26
N GLY A 6 23.56 -34.94 -8.95
CA GLY A 6 24.15 -33.60 -8.85
C GLY A 6 23.22 -32.48 -9.34
N LYS A 7 22.46 -32.72 -10.41
CA LYS A 7 21.46 -31.75 -10.92
C LYS A 7 20.28 -31.56 -9.96
N ARG A 8 19.78 -32.63 -9.33
CA ARG A 8 18.70 -32.58 -8.35
C ARG A 8 19.09 -31.85 -7.06
N CYS A 9 20.28 -32.10 -6.52
CA CYS A 9 20.79 -31.34 -5.36
C CYS A 9 20.99 -29.85 -5.67
N ARG A 10 21.43 -29.50 -6.89
CA ARG A 10 21.57 -28.09 -7.31
C ARG A 10 20.22 -27.39 -7.43
N GLN A 11 19.19 -28.06 -7.95
CA GLN A 11 17.82 -27.52 -8.01
C GLN A 11 17.21 -27.33 -6.61
N ALA A 12 17.38 -28.29 -5.70
CA ALA A 12 16.90 -28.16 -4.32
C ALA A 12 17.60 -27.00 -3.56
N LYS A 13 18.91 -26.82 -3.77
CA LYS A 13 19.66 -25.68 -3.22
C LYS A 13 19.19 -24.34 -3.80
N ALA A 14 18.83 -24.27 -5.08
CA ALA A 14 18.32 -23.05 -5.70
C ALA A 14 16.94 -22.61 -5.17
N ILE A 15 16.11 -23.57 -4.71
CA ILE A 15 14.81 -23.29 -4.09
C ILE A 15 15.00 -22.78 -2.65
N GLY A 16 15.91 -23.40 -1.88
CA GLY A 16 16.17 -23.01 -0.49
C GLY A 16 17.03 -21.75 -0.34
N PHE A 17 18.04 -21.56 -1.19
CA PHE A 17 19.05 -20.50 -1.09
C PHE A 17 19.14 -19.69 -2.41
N PRO A 18 18.08 -18.99 -2.82
CA PRO A 18 17.98 -18.36 -4.15
C PRO A 18 18.95 -17.21 -4.39
N HIS A 19 19.61 -16.71 -3.34
CA HIS A 19 20.55 -15.58 -3.39
C HIS A 19 22.01 -16.00 -3.27
N ILE A 20 22.30 -17.30 -3.10
CA ILE A 20 23.66 -17.80 -3.02
C ILE A 20 23.98 -18.55 -4.32
N SER A 21 24.76 -17.92 -5.18
CA SER A 21 25.16 -18.48 -6.48
C SER A 21 26.23 -19.57 -6.28
N PRO A 22 25.94 -20.85 -6.59
CA PRO A 22 26.91 -21.94 -6.42
C PRO A 22 28.17 -21.78 -7.30
N HIS A 23 28.10 -20.91 -8.31
CA HIS A 23 29.14 -20.70 -9.32
C HIS A 23 30.09 -19.54 -9.00
N ARG A 24 29.80 -18.72 -7.98
CA ARG A 24 30.64 -17.58 -7.55
C ARG A 24 30.61 -17.42 -6.03
N PRO A 25 31.34 -18.29 -5.28
CA PRO A 25 31.35 -18.23 -3.83
C PRO A 25 31.99 -16.92 -3.34
N ARG A 26 31.30 -16.21 -2.46
CA ARG A 26 31.83 -15.06 -1.72
C ARG A 26 32.27 -15.50 -0.32
N PRO A 27 33.25 -14.83 0.31
CA PRO A 27 33.73 -15.20 1.64
C PRO A 27 32.62 -15.27 2.72
N ALA A 28 31.60 -14.41 2.60
CA ALA A 28 30.47 -14.37 3.52
C ALA A 28 29.35 -15.38 3.23
N ASP A 29 29.47 -16.21 2.18
CA ASP A 29 28.41 -17.15 1.80
C ASP A 29 28.26 -18.30 2.80
N THR A 30 29.33 -18.69 3.49
CA THR A 30 29.29 -19.70 4.59
C THR A 30 28.38 -19.22 5.72
N LEU A 31 28.54 -17.98 6.17
CA LEU A 31 27.68 -17.37 7.18
C LEU A 31 26.23 -17.25 6.70
N ARG A 32 26.01 -16.88 5.43
CA ARG A 32 24.68 -16.81 4.83
C ARG A 32 23.99 -18.18 4.79
N TYR A 33 24.72 -19.24 4.43
CA TYR A 33 24.20 -20.61 4.48
C TYR A 33 23.81 -21.02 5.90
N LEU A 34 24.60 -20.67 6.91
CA LEU A 34 24.31 -20.99 8.31
C LEU A 34 23.07 -20.22 8.81
N LEU A 35 23.03 -18.90 8.61
CA LEU A 35 21.92 -18.05 9.02
C LEU A 35 20.62 -18.42 8.31
N GLN A 36 20.67 -18.60 6.99
CA GLN A 36 19.49 -18.97 6.21
C GLN A 36 19.08 -20.43 6.47
N GLY A 37 20.03 -21.34 6.70
CA GLY A 37 19.76 -22.71 7.12
C GLY A 37 19.02 -22.76 8.45
N PHE A 38 19.50 -21.99 9.45
CA PHE A 38 18.83 -21.83 10.74
C PHE A 38 17.43 -21.21 10.57
N TRP A 39 17.31 -20.16 9.77
CA TRP A 39 16.02 -19.53 9.46
C TRP A 39 15.03 -20.50 8.82
N LEU A 40 15.45 -21.29 7.82
CA LEU A 40 14.61 -22.29 7.17
C LEU A 40 14.24 -23.43 8.13
N LEU A 41 15.15 -23.82 9.03
CA LEU A 41 14.89 -24.79 10.09
C LEU A 41 13.88 -24.30 11.13
N VAL A 42 13.75 -22.98 11.34
CA VAL A 42 12.80 -22.41 12.30
C VAL A 42 11.48 -22.02 11.63
N THR A 43 11.50 -21.65 10.35
CA THR A 43 10.35 -21.00 9.68
C THR A 43 9.75 -21.77 8.52
N HIS A 44 10.46 -22.73 7.91
CA HIS A 44 10.00 -23.40 6.70
C HIS A 44 9.25 -24.70 7.04
N SER A 45 8.02 -24.79 6.55
CA SER A 45 7.10 -25.93 6.73
C SER A 45 7.00 -26.80 5.47
N GLY A 46 8.06 -26.88 4.66
CA GLY A 46 8.07 -27.61 3.39
C GLY A 46 8.30 -29.12 3.56
N PRO A 47 7.94 -29.96 2.57
CA PRO A 47 8.20 -31.39 2.62
C PRO A 47 9.71 -31.68 2.71
N ALA A 48 10.09 -32.59 3.59
CA ALA A 48 11.48 -32.98 3.82
C ALA A 48 12.13 -33.50 2.51
N PRO A 49 13.41 -33.17 2.23
CA PRO A 49 14.15 -33.87 1.18
C PRO A 49 14.23 -35.36 1.53
N MET A 50 13.81 -36.24 0.60
CA MET A 50 13.93 -37.69 0.73
C MET A 50 15.39 -38.10 0.93
N GLY A 51 15.75 -38.42 2.17
CA GLY A 51 17.06 -38.95 2.57
C GLY A 51 17.12 -39.14 4.10
N ARG A 52 17.92 -40.10 4.57
CA ARG A 52 18.12 -40.40 6.01
C ARG A 52 18.46 -39.11 6.77
N SER A 53 17.50 -38.60 7.55
CA SER A 53 17.65 -37.35 8.30
C SER A 53 18.15 -37.65 9.71
N TYR A 54 19.41 -37.29 9.99
CA TYR A 54 19.97 -37.24 11.35
C TYR A 54 19.13 -36.36 12.30
N PHE A 55 18.28 -35.48 11.76
CA PHE A 55 17.41 -34.56 12.49
C PHE A 55 15.92 -34.96 12.43
N ALA A 56 15.59 -36.25 12.27
CA ALA A 56 14.19 -36.71 12.20
C ALA A 56 13.36 -36.38 13.46
N GLY A 57 13.97 -36.30 14.64
CA GLY A 57 13.32 -35.83 15.87
C GLY A 57 12.97 -34.35 15.82
N TRP A 58 13.93 -33.51 15.39
CA TRP A 58 13.74 -32.08 15.20
C TRP A 58 12.71 -31.78 14.13
N HIS A 59 12.73 -32.50 13.00
CA HIS A 59 11.74 -32.34 11.94
C HIS A 59 10.32 -32.69 12.42
N ARG A 60 10.17 -33.70 13.28
CA ARG A 60 8.88 -34.02 13.90
C ARG A 60 8.39 -32.93 14.86
N LEU A 61 9.28 -32.36 15.67
CA LEU A 61 8.97 -31.22 16.53
C LEU A 61 8.63 -29.96 15.72
N GLN A 62 9.40 -29.67 14.66
CA GLN A 62 9.18 -28.56 13.75
C GLN A 62 7.85 -28.70 13.00
N LEU A 63 7.50 -29.90 12.54
CA LEU A 63 6.19 -30.18 11.94
C LEU A 63 5.06 -30.04 12.95
N ARG A 64 5.22 -30.56 14.17
CA ARG A 64 4.22 -30.40 15.24
C ARG A 64 4.03 -28.94 15.62
N TYR A 65 5.11 -28.19 15.77
CA TYR A 65 5.08 -26.76 16.02
C TYR A 65 4.44 -26.00 14.86
N ALA A 66 4.82 -26.30 13.61
CA ALA A 66 4.25 -25.66 12.43
C ALA A 66 2.74 -25.95 12.30
N ASN A 67 2.31 -27.19 12.50
CA ASN A 67 0.90 -27.59 12.47
C ASN A 67 0.11 -26.96 13.62
N TRP A 68 0.67 -26.95 14.83
CA TRP A 68 0.07 -26.27 15.98
C TRP A 68 -0.08 -24.77 15.71
N LEU A 69 0.96 -24.13 15.18
CA LEU A 69 0.98 -22.70 14.89
C LEU A 69 0.06 -22.32 13.72
N GLN A 70 -0.14 -23.21 12.74
CA GLN A 70 -1.14 -23.05 11.68
C GLN A 70 -2.58 -23.28 12.18
N SER A 71 -2.75 -24.14 13.18
CA SER A 71 -4.06 -24.37 13.81
C SER A 71 -4.50 -23.25 14.76
N LEU A 72 -3.56 -22.44 15.27
CA LEU A 72 -3.86 -21.31 16.16
C LEU A 72 -4.77 -20.25 15.52
N PRO A 73 -4.49 -19.72 14.31
CA PRO A 73 -5.41 -18.83 13.60
C PRO A 73 -6.80 -19.42 13.40
N GLN A 74 -6.89 -20.70 13.00
CA GLN A 74 -8.18 -21.37 12.78
C GLN A 74 -8.96 -21.54 14.08
N ARG A 75 -8.29 -21.82 15.20
CA ARG A 75 -8.92 -21.88 16.52
C ARG A 75 -9.37 -20.51 17.03
N LEU A 76 -8.59 -19.46 16.79
CA LEU A 76 -8.93 -18.09 17.18
C LEU A 76 -10.05 -17.49 16.30
N GLN A 77 -10.05 -17.78 15.00
CA GLN A 77 -11.12 -17.41 14.07
C GLN A 77 -12.40 -18.25 14.32
N GLY A 78 -12.27 -19.55 14.54
CA GLY A 78 -13.39 -20.44 14.87
C GLY A 78 -14.02 -20.15 16.23
N ALA A 79 -13.28 -19.56 17.16
CA ALA A 79 -13.81 -19.05 18.42
C ALA A 79 -14.61 -17.74 18.24
N GLY A 80 -14.54 -17.08 17.08
CA GLY A 80 -15.23 -15.81 16.80
C GLY A 80 -14.88 -14.68 17.78
N MET A 81 -13.81 -14.81 18.57
CA MET A 81 -13.53 -13.93 19.71
C MET A 81 -13.32 -12.47 19.27
N GLU A 82 -12.64 -12.23 18.15
CA GLU A 82 -12.40 -10.86 17.65
C GLU A 82 -13.72 -10.19 17.23
N GLU A 83 -14.54 -10.84 16.41
CA GLU A 83 -15.84 -10.32 16.00
C GLU A 83 -16.80 -10.17 17.18
N GLN A 84 -16.86 -11.16 18.08
CA GLN A 84 -17.70 -11.11 19.27
C GLN A 84 -17.27 -10.01 20.24
N THR A 85 -15.96 -9.80 20.45
CA THR A 85 -15.45 -8.75 21.33
C THR A 85 -15.68 -7.37 20.73
N VAL A 86 -15.44 -7.19 19.43
CA VAL A 86 -15.72 -5.95 18.70
C VAL A 86 -17.23 -5.66 18.68
N GLN A 87 -18.07 -6.66 18.45
CA GLN A 87 -19.53 -6.51 18.52
C GLN A 87 -20.01 -6.18 19.93
N ARG A 88 -19.47 -6.82 20.97
CA ARG A 88 -19.76 -6.49 22.38
C ARG A 88 -19.36 -5.05 22.69
N LEU A 89 -18.15 -4.62 22.33
CA LEU A 89 -17.67 -3.25 22.48
C LEU A 89 -18.54 -2.23 21.73
N ASN A 90 -19.03 -2.58 20.54
CA ASN A 90 -19.92 -1.71 19.75
C ASN A 90 -21.36 -1.66 20.30
N ARG A 91 -21.81 -2.71 21.01
CA ARG A 91 -23.10 -2.72 21.72
C ARG A 91 -23.09 -1.92 23.02
N MET A 92 -21.91 -1.62 23.57
CA MET A 92 -21.79 -0.85 24.80
C MET A 92 -22.06 0.65 24.55
N ASN A 93 -22.66 1.30 25.56
CA ASN A 93 -22.89 2.74 25.53
C ASN A 93 -21.58 3.50 25.29
N HIS A 94 -21.60 4.49 24.39
CA HIS A 94 -20.43 5.27 23.99
C HIS A 94 -19.66 5.85 25.19
N ARG A 95 -20.37 6.25 26.26
CA ARG A 95 -19.76 6.75 27.51
C ARG A 95 -18.94 5.66 28.22
N VAL A 96 -19.49 4.46 28.37
CA VAL A 96 -18.81 3.33 29.03
C VAL A 96 -17.59 2.89 28.22
N ARG A 97 -17.73 2.81 26.89
CA ARG A 97 -16.61 2.50 26.00
C ARG A 97 -15.48 3.53 26.13
N ARG A 98 -15.81 4.82 26.18
CA ARG A 98 -14.83 5.89 26.38
C ARG A 98 -14.11 5.77 27.72
N VAL A 99 -14.85 5.51 28.81
CA VAL A 99 -14.27 5.32 30.14
C VAL A 99 -13.33 4.11 30.17
N LEU A 100 -13.72 2.97 29.58
CA LEU A 100 -12.86 1.79 29.50
C LEU A 100 -11.56 2.06 28.73
N PHE A 101 -11.62 2.79 27.61
CA PHE A 101 -10.41 3.16 26.88
C PHE A 101 -9.52 4.14 27.66
N ILE A 102 -10.12 5.08 28.39
CA ILE A 102 -9.36 5.99 29.26
C ILE A 102 -8.66 5.20 30.36
N ILE A 103 -9.35 4.28 31.04
CA ILE A 103 -8.77 3.43 32.09
C ILE A 103 -7.64 2.56 31.51
N ALA A 104 -7.89 1.91 30.38
CA ALA A 104 -6.86 1.10 29.72
C ALA A 104 -5.64 1.94 29.33
N GLY A 105 -5.83 3.16 28.82
CA GLY A 105 -4.76 4.11 28.52
C GLY A 105 -4.01 4.58 29.76
N LEU A 106 -4.71 4.85 30.87
CA LEU A 106 -4.12 5.25 32.15
C LEU A 106 -3.34 4.13 32.83
N LEU A 107 -3.69 2.86 32.58
CA LEU A 107 -2.92 1.72 33.08
C LEU A 107 -1.75 1.37 32.16
N ALA A 108 -1.99 1.33 30.84
CA ALA A 108 -0.98 0.94 29.86
C ALA A 108 0.09 2.01 29.63
N GLY A 109 -0.28 3.31 29.73
CA GLY A 109 0.63 4.43 29.51
C GLY A 109 1.82 4.45 30.48
N PRO A 110 1.59 4.44 31.81
CA PRO A 110 2.65 4.37 32.81
C PRO A 110 3.49 3.10 32.68
N LEU A 111 2.86 1.95 32.41
CA LEU A 111 3.58 0.69 32.21
C LEU A 111 4.48 0.76 30.98
N ALA A 112 4.00 1.33 29.87
CA ALA A 112 4.79 1.54 28.66
C ALA A 112 5.94 2.53 28.91
N LEU A 113 5.68 3.62 29.64
CA LEU A 113 6.70 4.59 30.01
C LEU A 113 7.80 3.93 30.85
N LEU A 114 7.44 3.13 31.85
CA LEU A 114 8.37 2.37 32.68
C LEU A 114 9.19 1.39 31.82
N CYS A 115 8.55 0.66 30.91
CA CYS A 115 9.24 -0.23 29.96
C CYS A 115 10.22 0.52 29.03
N ILE A 116 9.95 1.78 28.72
CA ILE A 116 10.80 2.61 27.84
C ILE A 116 11.96 3.22 28.62
N SER A 117 11.70 3.77 29.81
CA SER A 117 12.66 4.58 30.56
C SER A 117 13.60 3.77 31.47
N GLN A 118 13.19 2.56 31.89
CA GLN A 118 13.99 1.76 32.82
C GLN A 118 15.34 1.36 32.22
N PRO A 119 16.47 1.76 32.82
CA PRO A 119 17.78 1.32 32.35
C PRO A 119 17.94 -0.18 32.65
N PHE A 120 18.22 -0.97 31.61
CA PHE A 120 18.54 -2.40 31.77
C PHE A 120 20.02 -2.62 31.55
N GLU A 121 20.58 -3.59 32.28
CA GLU A 121 21.88 -4.15 31.95
C GLU A 121 21.84 -4.85 30.58
N LEU A 122 23.00 -4.98 29.93
CA LEU A 122 23.12 -5.58 28.61
C LEU A 122 22.47 -6.99 28.49
N PRO A 123 22.62 -7.92 29.47
CA PRO A 123 21.97 -9.23 29.38
C PRO A 123 20.44 -9.14 29.46
N ALA A 124 19.92 -8.27 30.34
CA ALA A 124 18.47 -8.07 30.49
C ALA A 124 17.86 -7.42 29.24
N GLN A 125 18.54 -6.43 28.66
CA GLN A 125 18.17 -5.82 27.38
C GLN A 125 18.11 -6.87 26.25
N PHE A 126 19.10 -7.76 26.18
CA PHE A 126 19.15 -8.82 25.17
C PHE A 126 17.98 -9.79 25.31
N ILE A 127 17.70 -10.28 26.52
CA ILE A 127 16.57 -11.18 26.79
C ILE A 127 15.24 -10.49 26.45
N PHE A 128 15.08 -9.22 26.82
CA PHE A 128 13.88 -8.44 26.54
C PHE A 128 13.61 -8.32 25.03
N VAL A 129 14.62 -7.94 24.24
CA VAL A 129 14.48 -7.81 22.78
C VAL A 129 14.22 -9.18 22.14
N LEU A 130 14.89 -10.24 22.59
CA LEU A 130 14.67 -11.61 22.10
C LEU A 130 13.22 -12.06 22.34
N LEU A 131 12.68 -11.76 23.53
CA LEU A 131 11.30 -12.09 23.88
C LEU A 131 10.30 -11.32 23.02
N LEU A 132 10.48 -10.01 22.85
CA LEU A 132 9.62 -9.20 21.96
C LEU A 132 9.69 -9.68 20.51
N TRP A 133 10.87 -10.07 20.04
CA TRP A 133 11.05 -10.63 18.70
C TRP A 133 10.34 -11.97 18.54
N CYS A 134 10.43 -12.88 19.51
CA CYS A 134 9.70 -14.14 19.52
C CYS A 134 8.17 -13.91 19.48
N ILE A 135 7.66 -12.98 20.31
CA ILE A 135 6.24 -12.59 20.29
C ILE A 135 5.86 -12.04 18.90
N ALA A 136 6.65 -11.12 18.35
CA ALA A 136 6.38 -10.55 17.03
C ALA A 136 6.33 -11.62 15.92
N MET A 137 7.20 -12.63 15.98
CA MET A 137 7.23 -13.74 15.02
C MET A 137 5.98 -14.64 15.11
N VAL A 138 5.42 -14.83 16.31
CA VAL A 138 4.16 -15.54 16.50
C VAL A 138 2.98 -14.70 16.01
N VAL A 139 2.89 -13.45 16.46
CA VAL A 139 1.81 -12.51 16.11
C VAL A 139 1.74 -12.28 14.61
N ARG A 140 2.88 -12.17 13.92
CA ARG A 140 2.95 -11.99 12.45
C ARG A 140 2.27 -13.11 11.66
N ARG A 141 2.11 -14.31 12.22
CA ARG A 141 1.47 -15.43 11.53
C ARG A 141 -0.07 -15.39 11.63
N ILE A 142 -0.62 -14.54 12.49
CA ILE A 142 -2.06 -14.42 12.69
C ILE A 142 -2.61 -13.39 11.70
N PRO A 143 -3.51 -13.79 10.77
CA PRO A 143 -4.19 -12.85 9.89
C PRO A 143 -5.25 -12.07 10.70
N GLY A 144 -5.27 -10.75 10.58
CA GLY A 144 -6.26 -9.91 11.26
C GLY A 144 -5.78 -8.48 11.43
N ARG A 145 -6.64 -7.65 12.04
CA ARG A 145 -6.29 -6.26 12.35
C ARG A 145 -5.56 -6.15 13.70
N LEU A 146 -6.04 -6.87 14.71
CA LEU A 146 -5.41 -6.88 16.04
C LEU A 146 -3.92 -7.29 16.01
N PRO A 147 -3.48 -8.33 15.28
CA PRO A 147 -2.06 -8.68 15.17
C PRO A 147 -1.21 -7.54 14.59
N SER A 148 -1.70 -6.83 13.57
CA SER A 148 -1.01 -5.68 12.98
C SER A 148 -0.87 -4.54 13.99
N LEU A 149 -1.92 -4.24 14.77
CA LEU A 149 -1.87 -3.25 15.84
C LEU A 149 -0.87 -3.64 16.94
N MET A 150 -0.86 -4.92 17.34
CA MET A 150 0.10 -5.43 18.32
C MET A 150 1.54 -5.30 17.82
N LEU A 151 1.80 -5.60 16.53
CA LEU A 151 3.12 -5.41 15.93
C LEU A 151 3.55 -3.94 15.89
N ILE A 152 2.63 -3.03 15.60
CA ILE A 152 2.88 -1.57 15.67
C ILE A 152 3.27 -1.18 17.10
N VAL A 153 2.50 -1.61 18.11
CA VAL A 153 2.80 -1.32 19.52
C VAL A 153 4.17 -1.88 19.92
N LEU A 154 4.46 -3.14 19.62
CA LEU A 154 5.76 -3.77 19.89
C LEU A 154 6.90 -3.01 19.22
N SER A 155 6.74 -2.63 17.95
CA SER A 155 7.72 -1.84 17.22
C SER A 155 7.95 -0.48 17.87
N LEU A 156 6.88 0.23 18.24
CA LEU A 156 6.98 1.53 18.90
C LEU A 156 7.65 1.42 20.27
N THR A 157 7.36 0.39 21.06
CA THR A 157 8.01 0.16 22.34
C THR A 157 9.52 -0.01 22.19
N VAL A 158 9.97 -0.84 21.24
CA VAL A 158 11.41 -1.05 20.98
C VAL A 158 12.06 0.23 20.47
N SER A 159 11.44 0.92 19.51
CA SER A 159 11.99 2.15 18.93
C SER A 159 12.06 3.30 19.95
N CYS A 160 11.04 3.48 20.78
CA CYS A 160 11.05 4.50 21.84
C CYS A 160 12.11 4.19 22.91
N ARG A 161 12.26 2.91 23.29
CA ARG A 161 13.31 2.49 24.24
C ARG A 161 14.72 2.73 23.69
N TYR A 162 14.93 2.43 22.40
CA TYR A 162 16.18 2.74 21.71
C TYR A 162 16.46 4.24 21.72
N LEU A 163 15.47 5.04 21.34
CA LEU A 163 15.62 6.49 21.25
C LEU A 163 15.86 7.11 22.63
N TRP A 164 15.17 6.64 23.67
CA TRP A 164 15.43 7.04 25.05
C TRP A 164 16.89 6.80 25.45
N TRP A 165 17.42 5.58 25.24
CA TRP A 165 18.83 5.28 25.48
C TRP A 165 19.78 6.17 24.67
N ARG A 166 19.43 6.45 23.41
CA ARG A 166 20.22 7.34 22.55
C ARG A 166 20.30 8.76 23.14
N TYR A 167 19.17 9.31 23.58
CA TYR A 167 19.11 10.62 24.23
C TYR A 167 19.87 10.69 25.55
N THR A 168 19.79 9.65 26.39
CA THR A 168 20.31 9.71 27.77
C THR A 168 21.77 9.29 27.91
N SER A 169 22.25 8.35 27.10
CA SER A 169 23.46 7.58 27.43
C SER A 169 24.55 7.61 26.35
N THR A 170 24.29 8.20 25.18
CA THR A 170 25.21 8.08 24.04
C THR A 170 25.82 9.38 23.53
N LEU A 171 25.36 10.53 24.05
CA LEU A 171 25.93 11.82 23.70
C LEU A 171 27.20 12.06 24.51
N ASN A 172 28.28 12.39 23.81
CA ASN A 172 29.54 12.81 24.42
C ASN A 172 29.52 14.33 24.58
N TRP A 173 29.60 14.80 25.83
CA TRP A 173 29.55 16.22 26.17
C TRP A 173 30.93 16.89 26.20
N ASP A 174 32.01 16.11 26.17
CA ASP A 174 33.37 16.59 26.42
C ASP A 174 34.05 17.17 25.17
N ASP A 175 33.67 16.72 23.97
CA ASP A 175 34.24 17.17 22.69
C ASP A 175 33.18 17.83 21.78
N PRO A 176 33.35 19.13 21.43
CA PRO A 176 32.36 19.88 20.63
C PRO A 176 32.09 19.29 19.24
N LEU A 177 33.11 18.72 18.59
CA LEU A 177 32.94 18.13 17.25
C LEU A 177 32.12 16.83 17.33
N SER A 178 32.49 15.94 18.25
CA SER A 178 31.76 14.70 18.52
C SER A 178 30.32 14.98 18.97
N LEU A 179 30.10 16.01 19.80
CA LEU A 179 28.77 16.45 20.21
C LEU A 179 27.95 16.92 19.01
N THR A 180 28.52 17.75 18.13
CA THR A 180 27.83 18.26 16.95
C THR A 180 27.42 17.13 16.00
N CYS A 181 28.35 16.21 15.68
CA CYS A 181 28.05 15.03 14.87
C CYS A 181 27.02 14.12 15.55
N GLY A 182 27.11 13.94 16.87
CA GLY A 182 26.18 13.15 17.66
C GLY A 182 24.76 13.72 17.66
N LEU A 183 24.62 15.04 17.80
CA LEU A 183 23.33 15.75 17.74
C LEU A 183 22.72 15.70 16.33
N LEU A 184 23.52 15.84 15.29
CA LEU A 184 23.05 15.72 13.90
C LEU A 184 22.52 14.31 13.62
N LEU A 185 23.25 13.28 14.06
CA LEU A 185 22.79 11.89 13.95
C LEU A 185 21.51 11.66 14.75
N LEU A 186 21.44 12.15 15.99
CA LEU A 186 20.25 12.05 16.83
C LEU A 186 19.03 12.75 16.20
N ALA A 187 19.23 13.91 15.56
CA ALA A 187 18.17 14.61 14.84
C ALA A 187 17.67 13.79 13.64
N ALA A 188 18.57 13.18 12.86
CA ALA A 188 18.20 12.30 11.75
C ALA A 188 17.44 11.04 12.23
N GLU A 189 17.87 10.42 13.33
CA GLU A 189 17.18 9.26 13.92
C GLU A 189 15.80 9.64 14.48
N THR A 190 15.69 10.80 15.11
CA THR A 190 14.42 11.33 15.62
C THR A 190 13.46 11.61 14.47
N TYR A 191 13.95 12.20 13.37
CA TYR A 191 13.17 12.38 12.15
C TYR A 191 12.67 11.05 11.59
N ALA A 192 13.53 10.03 11.51
CA ALA A 192 13.14 8.69 11.07
C ALA A 192 12.08 8.06 11.98
N TRP A 193 12.18 8.25 13.30
CA TRP A 193 11.16 7.82 14.26
C TRP A 193 9.82 8.54 14.06
N VAL A 194 9.82 9.85 13.82
CA VAL A 194 8.59 10.60 13.51
C VAL A 194 7.94 10.07 12.23
N VAL A 195 8.72 9.86 11.16
CA VAL A 195 8.23 9.29 9.89
C VAL A 195 7.64 7.89 10.11
N LEU A 196 8.28 7.06 10.94
CA LEU A 196 7.77 5.74 11.31
C LEU A 196 6.39 5.85 12.00
N VAL A 197 6.25 6.72 13.00
CA VAL A 197 4.98 6.94 13.73
C VAL A 197 3.88 7.42 12.77
N LEU A 198 4.19 8.38 11.89
CA LEU A 198 3.25 8.87 10.88
C LEU A 198 2.85 7.76 9.89
N GLY A 199 3.82 6.94 9.46
CA GLY A 199 3.57 5.78 8.60
C GLY A 199 2.67 4.74 9.27
N TYR A 200 2.85 4.49 10.57
CA TYR A 200 1.95 3.63 11.33
C TYR A 200 0.56 4.23 11.46
N PHE A 201 0.43 5.53 11.74
CA PHE A 201 -0.88 6.19 11.79
C PHE A 201 -1.64 6.08 10.47
N GLN A 202 -0.95 6.23 9.33
CA GLN A 202 -1.54 6.05 8.01
C GLN A 202 -1.97 4.61 7.72
N THR A 203 -1.21 3.62 8.21
CA THR A 203 -1.42 2.19 7.92
C THR A 203 -2.22 1.44 8.98
N VAL A 204 -2.55 2.09 10.11
CA VAL A 204 -3.24 1.48 11.25
C VAL A 204 -4.62 0.95 10.89
N TRP A 205 -5.29 1.59 9.93
CA TRP A 205 -6.66 1.27 9.56
C TRP A 205 -6.91 1.35 8.04
N PRO A 206 -6.43 0.36 7.27
CA PRO A 206 -6.70 0.31 5.84
C PRO A 206 -8.21 0.11 5.61
N LEU A 207 -8.83 1.05 4.90
CA LEU A 207 -10.23 1.00 4.55
C LEU A 207 -10.43 0.10 3.33
N ASN A 208 -10.99 -1.09 3.54
CA ASN A 208 -11.37 -1.98 2.44
C ASN A 208 -12.77 -1.61 1.92
N ARG A 209 -12.84 -0.62 1.01
CA ARG A 209 -14.09 -0.17 0.38
C ARG A 209 -14.38 -1.03 -0.84
N GLN A 210 -15.48 -1.77 -0.80
CA GLN A 210 -15.98 -2.52 -1.96
C GLN A 210 -16.74 -1.60 -2.92
N PRO A 211 -16.78 -1.91 -4.23
CA PRO A 211 -17.63 -1.18 -5.18
C PRO A 211 -19.09 -1.19 -4.73
N VAL A 212 -19.77 -0.07 -4.88
CA VAL A 212 -21.21 0.05 -4.59
C VAL A 212 -21.96 -0.16 -5.90
N PRO A 213 -22.96 -1.05 -5.95
CA PRO A 213 -23.73 -1.29 -7.17
C PRO A 213 -24.50 -0.03 -7.58
N MET A 214 -24.58 0.19 -8.90
CA MET A 214 -25.40 1.25 -9.49
C MET A 214 -26.89 0.88 -9.45
N PRO A 215 -27.80 1.87 -9.44
CA PRO A 215 -29.22 1.63 -9.69
C PRO A 215 -29.43 0.90 -11.03
N VAL A 216 -30.36 -0.06 -11.05
CA VAL A 216 -30.66 -0.86 -12.25
C VAL A 216 -31.16 0.01 -13.39
N ASP A 217 -31.90 1.08 -13.08
CA ASP A 217 -32.41 2.02 -14.07
C ASP A 217 -31.34 3.04 -14.48
N SER A 218 -30.85 2.91 -15.72
CA SER A 218 -29.86 3.83 -16.33
C SER A 218 -30.41 5.24 -16.60
N SER A 219 -31.73 5.43 -16.59
CA SER A 219 -32.33 6.76 -16.73
C SER A 219 -31.97 7.69 -15.55
N THR A 220 -31.67 7.11 -14.38
CA THR A 220 -31.28 7.84 -13.17
C THR A 220 -29.80 8.18 -13.09
N TRP A 221 -28.98 7.65 -14.00
CA TRP A 221 -27.54 7.86 -13.96
C TRP A 221 -27.18 9.31 -14.28
N PRO A 222 -26.16 9.88 -13.63
CA PRO A 222 -25.78 11.27 -13.84
C PRO A 222 -25.04 11.47 -15.16
N THR A 223 -24.90 12.72 -15.55
CA THR A 223 -24.03 13.12 -16.66
C THR A 223 -22.57 13.19 -16.21
N VAL A 224 -21.65 12.72 -17.05
CA VAL A 224 -20.21 12.66 -16.74
C VAL A 224 -19.39 13.26 -17.88
N ASP A 225 -18.53 14.21 -17.53
CA ASP A 225 -17.55 14.79 -18.44
C ASP A 225 -16.18 14.12 -18.23
N LEU A 226 -15.74 13.34 -19.22
CA LEU A 226 -14.45 12.67 -19.21
C LEU A 226 -13.41 13.52 -19.92
N MET A 227 -12.38 13.93 -19.19
CA MET A 227 -11.33 14.84 -19.67
C MET A 227 -9.99 14.11 -19.79
N VAL A 228 -9.35 14.26 -20.95
CA VAL A 228 -8.02 13.72 -21.25
C VAL A 228 -7.07 14.86 -21.62
N PRO A 229 -6.31 15.42 -20.65
CA PRO A 229 -5.28 16.40 -20.92
C PRO A 229 -4.06 15.82 -21.64
N THR A 230 -3.54 16.59 -22.59
CA THR A 230 -2.30 16.31 -23.33
C THR A 230 -1.56 17.62 -23.60
N TYR A 231 -0.23 17.55 -23.69
CA TYR A 231 0.64 18.68 -23.99
C TYR A 231 1.56 18.39 -25.17
N ASN A 232 2.48 17.43 -25.02
CA ASN A 232 3.49 17.10 -26.03
C ASN A 232 3.49 15.62 -26.46
N GLU A 233 2.53 14.83 -25.97
CA GLU A 233 2.47 13.40 -26.27
C GLU A 233 1.94 13.17 -27.68
N ASP A 234 2.56 12.24 -28.41
CA ASP A 234 2.15 11.89 -29.76
C ASP A 234 0.68 11.42 -29.79
N LEU A 235 -0.04 11.76 -30.86
CA LEU A 235 -1.41 11.33 -31.09
C LEU A 235 -1.56 9.80 -30.99
N GLY A 236 -0.55 9.03 -31.38
CA GLY A 236 -0.51 7.57 -31.24
C GLY A 236 -0.61 7.07 -29.80
N VAL A 237 -0.16 7.86 -28.81
CA VAL A 237 -0.28 7.55 -27.37
C VAL A 237 -1.67 7.89 -26.85
N VAL A 238 -2.26 8.99 -27.32
CA VAL A 238 -3.55 9.49 -26.84
C VAL A 238 -4.73 8.71 -27.45
N LYS A 239 -4.60 8.27 -28.71
CA LYS A 239 -5.62 7.50 -29.45
C LYS A 239 -6.18 6.30 -28.65
N PRO A 240 -5.36 5.38 -28.10
CA PRO A 240 -5.84 4.27 -27.29
C PRO A 240 -6.72 4.69 -26.11
N THR A 241 -6.35 5.77 -25.42
CA THR A 241 -7.08 6.30 -24.27
C THR A 241 -8.46 6.84 -24.69
N ILE A 242 -8.52 7.57 -25.80
CA ILE A 242 -9.78 8.10 -26.35
C ILE A 242 -10.69 6.98 -26.86
N TYR A 243 -10.15 6.00 -27.58
CA TYR A 243 -10.94 4.84 -28.02
C TYR A 243 -11.48 4.03 -26.85
N ALA A 244 -10.69 3.85 -25.79
CA ALA A 244 -11.16 3.19 -24.58
C ALA A 244 -12.23 4.02 -23.84
N ALA A 245 -12.08 5.35 -23.79
CA ALA A 245 -13.09 6.25 -23.22
C ALA A 245 -14.43 6.14 -23.95
N LEU A 246 -14.41 6.06 -25.29
CA LEU A 246 -15.62 5.83 -26.10
C LEU A 246 -16.25 4.45 -25.86
N GLY A 247 -15.43 3.47 -25.47
CA GLY A 247 -15.85 2.10 -25.14
C GLY A 247 -16.43 1.92 -23.74
N ILE A 248 -16.50 2.99 -22.92
CA ILE A 248 -17.07 2.91 -21.56
C ILE A 248 -18.56 2.56 -21.62
N ASP A 249 -18.98 1.68 -20.70
CA ASP A 249 -20.34 1.18 -20.56
C ASP A 249 -21.21 2.20 -19.80
N TRP A 250 -21.54 3.31 -20.48
CA TRP A 250 -22.38 4.41 -20.00
C TRP A 250 -23.33 4.90 -21.11
N PRO A 251 -24.53 5.42 -20.78
CA PRO A 251 -25.44 6.02 -21.77
C PRO A 251 -24.74 7.13 -22.56
N LYS A 252 -24.79 7.04 -23.90
CA LYS A 252 -24.02 7.92 -24.80
C LYS A 252 -24.48 9.38 -24.75
N ASP A 253 -25.73 9.61 -24.40
CA ASP A 253 -26.32 10.92 -24.12
C ASP A 253 -25.85 11.55 -22.81
N LYS A 254 -25.25 10.76 -21.91
CA LYS A 254 -24.82 11.19 -20.56
C LYS A 254 -23.32 11.17 -20.35
N ILE A 255 -22.52 10.91 -21.39
CA ILE A 255 -21.07 10.97 -21.33
C ILE A 255 -20.55 11.93 -22.38
N ASN A 256 -19.82 12.94 -21.94
CA ASN A 256 -19.10 13.85 -22.83
C ASN A 256 -17.61 13.56 -22.71
N ILE A 257 -16.93 13.35 -23.83
CA ILE A 257 -15.49 13.11 -23.84
C ILE A 257 -14.79 14.35 -24.39
N TYR A 258 -13.79 14.83 -23.66
CA TYR A 258 -13.03 16.03 -23.95
C TYR A 258 -11.54 15.70 -24.09
N ILE A 259 -10.95 16.10 -25.22
CA ILE A 259 -9.50 16.19 -25.41
C ILE A 259 -9.08 17.60 -25.02
N LEU A 260 -8.21 17.72 -24.01
CA LEU A 260 -7.70 19.00 -23.56
C LEU A 260 -6.27 19.18 -24.08
N ASP A 261 -6.13 19.77 -25.26
CA ASP A 261 -4.83 19.92 -25.90
C ASP A 261 -4.21 21.28 -25.59
N ASP A 262 -3.17 21.26 -24.77
CA ASP A 262 -2.40 22.44 -24.43
C ASP A 262 -1.33 22.77 -25.49
N GLY A 263 -1.04 21.85 -26.42
CA GLY A 263 -0.12 22.10 -27.54
C GLY A 263 -0.76 22.84 -28.72
N ASN A 264 -2.09 23.03 -28.70
CA ASN A 264 -2.88 23.59 -29.81
C ASN A 264 -2.54 22.97 -31.18
N ARG A 265 -2.45 21.64 -31.21
CA ARG A 265 -1.98 20.86 -32.37
C ARG A 265 -3.14 20.58 -33.33
N PRO A 266 -2.99 20.90 -34.62
CA PRO A 266 -4.07 20.74 -35.59
C PRO A 266 -4.48 19.27 -35.78
N GLU A 267 -3.55 18.31 -35.63
CA GLU A 267 -3.88 16.89 -35.75
C GLU A 267 -4.86 16.40 -34.66
N PHE A 268 -4.80 16.96 -33.45
CA PHE A 268 -5.72 16.62 -32.36
C PHE A 268 -7.11 17.16 -32.61
N LYS A 269 -7.22 18.37 -33.18
CA LYS A 269 -8.50 18.96 -33.56
C LYS A 269 -9.16 18.16 -34.68
N ALA A 270 -8.40 17.74 -35.69
CA ALA A 270 -8.89 16.89 -36.78
C ALA A 270 -9.34 15.51 -36.26
N PHE A 271 -8.53 14.89 -35.41
CA PHE A 271 -8.86 13.60 -34.78
C PHE A 271 -10.10 13.67 -33.89
N ALA A 272 -10.25 14.74 -33.11
CA ALA A 272 -11.42 14.94 -32.27
C ALA A 272 -12.71 15.02 -33.09
N ALA A 273 -12.66 15.74 -34.23
CA ALA A 273 -13.79 15.84 -35.16
C ALA A 273 -14.09 14.51 -35.86
N GLU A 274 -13.07 13.75 -36.25
CA GLU A 274 -13.22 12.41 -36.86
C GLU A 274 -13.95 11.44 -35.92
N VAL A 275 -13.59 11.45 -34.65
CA VAL A 275 -14.07 10.49 -33.65
C VAL A 275 -15.33 10.97 -32.92
N GLY A 276 -15.72 12.23 -33.11
CA GLY A 276 -16.91 12.82 -32.49
C GLY A 276 -16.74 13.16 -31.00
N VAL A 277 -15.53 13.53 -30.58
CA VAL A 277 -15.23 14.00 -29.22
C VAL A 277 -15.00 15.50 -29.18
N LYS A 278 -15.20 16.13 -28.02
CA LYS A 278 -15.03 17.57 -27.85
C LYS A 278 -13.53 17.90 -27.75
N TYR A 279 -13.11 18.96 -28.43
CA TYR A 279 -11.73 19.46 -28.38
C TYR A 279 -11.71 20.82 -27.71
N ILE A 280 -10.85 20.97 -26.71
CA ILE A 280 -10.60 22.26 -26.04
C ILE A 280 -9.09 22.50 -26.09
N ALA A 281 -8.73 23.65 -26.66
CA ALA A 281 -7.39 24.21 -26.54
C ALA A 281 -7.51 25.60 -25.91
N ARG A 282 -6.52 25.95 -25.09
CA ARG A 282 -6.47 27.26 -24.44
C ARG A 282 -5.55 28.22 -25.22
N PRO A 283 -5.84 29.53 -25.21
CA PRO A 283 -5.00 30.51 -25.90
C PRO A 283 -3.72 30.87 -25.14
N THR A 284 -3.66 30.66 -23.82
CA THR A 284 -2.51 31.04 -22.96
C THR A 284 -2.06 29.88 -22.06
N HIS A 285 -0.74 29.70 -21.92
CA HIS A 285 -0.11 28.55 -21.22
C HIS A 285 0.15 28.79 -19.73
N GLU A 286 -0.81 29.31 -18.99
CA GLU A 286 -0.64 29.59 -17.55
C GLU A 286 -0.96 28.37 -16.67
N HIS A 287 -0.21 28.11 -15.60
CA HIS A 287 -0.47 27.02 -14.64
C HIS A 287 -0.48 25.58 -15.20
N ALA A 288 0.21 25.33 -16.31
CA ALA A 288 0.44 23.99 -16.89
C ALA A 288 -0.85 23.12 -16.93
N LYS A 289 -0.79 21.87 -16.43
CA LYS A 289 -1.90 20.91 -16.42
C LYS A 289 -3.12 21.39 -15.64
N ALA A 290 -2.90 22.03 -14.49
CA ALA A 290 -3.99 22.53 -13.66
C ALA A 290 -4.76 23.67 -14.37
N GLY A 291 -4.05 24.54 -15.06
CA GLY A 291 -4.67 25.60 -15.86
C GLY A 291 -5.48 25.06 -17.03
N ASN A 292 -4.99 24.01 -17.71
CA ASN A 292 -5.71 23.37 -18.82
C ASN A 292 -7.04 22.76 -18.33
N ILE A 293 -7.00 22.03 -17.22
CA ILE A 293 -8.20 21.46 -16.59
C ILE A 293 -9.15 22.58 -16.13
N ASN A 294 -8.66 23.62 -15.46
CA ASN A 294 -9.50 24.74 -14.99
C ASN A 294 -10.17 25.49 -16.15
N HIS A 295 -9.49 25.63 -17.30
CA HIS A 295 -10.08 26.19 -18.51
C HIS A 295 -11.19 25.28 -19.05
N ALA A 296 -10.93 23.98 -19.15
CA ALA A 296 -11.90 22.99 -19.60
C ALA A 296 -13.14 22.90 -18.70
N LEU A 297 -12.97 23.02 -17.38
CA LEU A 297 -14.06 23.01 -16.41
C LEU A 297 -15.07 24.14 -16.61
N LYS A 298 -14.68 25.26 -17.24
CA LYS A 298 -15.62 26.34 -17.62
C LYS A 298 -16.56 25.95 -18.76
N HIS A 299 -16.20 24.94 -19.54
CA HIS A 299 -16.96 24.42 -20.67
C HIS A 299 -17.59 23.04 -20.38
N ALA A 300 -17.33 22.50 -19.19
CA ALA A 300 -17.94 21.28 -18.69
C ALA A 300 -19.40 21.57 -18.31
N SER A 301 -20.28 20.63 -18.63
CA SER A 301 -21.72 20.69 -18.31
C SER A 301 -22.21 19.46 -17.54
N GLY A 302 -21.34 18.46 -17.34
CA GLY A 302 -21.67 17.25 -16.62
C GLY A 302 -21.74 17.44 -15.12
N ASP A 303 -22.57 16.64 -14.45
CA ASP A 303 -22.71 16.63 -12.99
C ASP A 303 -21.41 16.18 -12.29
N PHE A 304 -20.63 15.33 -12.97
CA PHE A 304 -19.35 14.82 -12.51
C PHE A 304 -18.29 14.96 -13.58
N VAL A 305 -17.04 15.13 -13.16
CA VAL A 305 -15.87 15.17 -14.05
C VAL A 305 -14.94 14.02 -13.75
N ALA A 306 -14.57 13.24 -14.75
CA ALA A 306 -13.58 12.17 -14.67
C ALA A 306 -12.31 12.58 -15.43
N ILE A 307 -11.16 12.57 -14.77
CA ILE A 307 -9.88 13.00 -15.35
C ILE A 307 -8.97 11.78 -15.55
N PHE A 308 -8.50 11.59 -16.78
CA PHE A 308 -7.54 10.56 -17.17
C PHE A 308 -6.31 11.19 -17.82
N ASP A 309 -5.10 10.79 -17.44
CA ASP A 309 -3.93 11.21 -18.23
C ASP A 309 -3.95 10.52 -19.60
N CYS A 310 -3.24 11.10 -20.57
CA CYS A 310 -3.24 10.64 -21.95
C CYS A 310 -2.73 9.20 -22.13
N ASP A 311 -1.96 8.66 -21.19
CA ASP A 311 -1.43 7.29 -21.15
C ASP A 311 -2.25 6.34 -20.24
N HIS A 312 -3.26 6.85 -19.54
CA HIS A 312 -4.14 6.08 -18.67
C HIS A 312 -5.41 5.61 -19.40
N VAL A 313 -5.29 4.46 -20.07
CA VAL A 313 -6.40 3.85 -20.82
C VAL A 313 -7.50 3.32 -19.86
N PRO A 314 -8.73 3.87 -19.84
CA PRO A 314 -9.80 3.42 -18.94
C PRO A 314 -10.28 1.99 -19.21
N THR A 315 -10.87 1.35 -18.21
CA THR A 315 -11.63 0.10 -18.36
C THR A 315 -13.10 0.38 -18.65
N ARG A 316 -13.78 -0.49 -19.42
CA ARG A 316 -15.19 -0.29 -19.80
C ARG A 316 -16.15 -0.10 -18.60
N SER A 317 -15.90 -0.83 -17.52
CA SER A 317 -16.70 -0.79 -16.28
C SER A 317 -16.34 0.34 -15.32
N PHE A 318 -15.43 1.25 -15.69
CA PHE A 318 -14.86 2.25 -14.79
C PHE A 318 -15.94 3.10 -14.08
N LEU A 319 -16.86 3.69 -14.84
CA LEU A 319 -17.92 4.54 -14.28
C LEU A 319 -18.90 3.73 -13.42
N GLN A 320 -19.24 2.51 -13.82
CA GLN A 320 -20.16 1.65 -13.04
C GLN A 320 -19.58 1.27 -11.67
N LEU A 321 -18.27 1.06 -11.58
CA LEU A 321 -17.59 0.69 -10.32
C LEU A 321 -17.35 1.88 -9.38
N THR A 322 -17.38 3.10 -9.89
CA THR A 322 -17.02 4.32 -9.15
C THR A 322 -18.24 5.15 -8.80
N MET A 323 -19.17 5.34 -9.73
CA MET A 323 -20.32 6.25 -9.55
C MET A 323 -21.26 5.84 -8.42
N GLY A 324 -21.36 4.55 -8.10
CA GLY A 324 -22.24 4.07 -7.01
C GLY A 324 -21.93 4.69 -5.64
N TRP A 325 -20.69 5.10 -5.40
CA TRP A 325 -20.31 5.76 -4.15
C TRP A 325 -20.89 7.17 -3.99
N PHE A 326 -21.05 7.92 -5.09
CA PHE A 326 -21.68 9.25 -5.07
C PHE A 326 -23.21 9.17 -4.85
N PHE A 327 -23.83 8.05 -5.22
CA PHE A 327 -25.22 7.77 -4.85
C PHE A 327 -25.38 7.47 -3.37
N LYS A 328 -24.45 6.68 -2.81
CA LYS A 328 -24.47 6.26 -1.41
C LYS A 328 -24.19 7.39 -0.44
N ASP A 329 -23.24 8.26 -0.76
CA ASP A 329 -22.84 9.38 0.09
C ASP A 329 -22.88 10.69 -0.67
N LYS A 330 -23.89 11.52 -0.37
CA LYS A 330 -24.07 12.85 -0.99
C LYS A 330 -23.02 13.87 -0.58
N LYS A 331 -22.21 13.59 0.45
CA LYS A 331 -21.07 14.44 0.86
C LYS A 331 -19.77 14.05 0.17
N LEU A 332 -19.75 12.99 -0.63
CA LEU A 332 -18.57 12.56 -1.36
C LEU A 332 -18.26 13.52 -2.51
N ALA A 333 -17.14 14.24 -2.42
CA ALA A 333 -16.71 15.17 -3.47
C ALA A 333 -15.72 14.54 -4.47
N MET A 334 -14.99 13.50 -4.07
CA MET A 334 -13.89 12.95 -4.86
C MET A 334 -13.78 11.44 -4.65
N LEU A 335 -13.57 10.71 -5.74
CA LEU A 335 -13.20 9.30 -5.73
C LEU A 335 -11.90 9.11 -6.51
N GLN A 336 -10.92 8.49 -5.87
CA GLN A 336 -9.62 8.17 -6.46
C GLN A 336 -9.48 6.66 -6.62
N THR A 337 -9.09 6.20 -7.81
CA THR A 337 -8.71 4.80 -8.04
C THR A 337 -7.18 4.61 -7.98
N PRO A 338 -6.70 3.38 -7.74
CA PRO A 338 -5.26 3.08 -7.77
C PRO A 338 -4.64 3.35 -9.15
N HIS A 339 -3.34 3.65 -9.16
CA HIS A 339 -2.57 3.76 -10.40
C HIS A 339 -1.86 2.44 -10.69
N HIS A 340 -2.11 1.87 -11.87
CA HIS A 340 -1.50 0.62 -12.30
C HIS A 340 -0.80 0.80 -13.65
N PHE A 341 0.51 0.61 -13.66
CA PHE A 341 1.36 0.75 -14.85
C PHE A 341 1.61 -0.60 -15.53
N PHE A 342 1.68 -0.59 -16.87
CA PHE A 342 2.01 -1.79 -17.65
C PHE A 342 3.50 -2.09 -17.65
N SER A 343 4.31 -1.03 -17.70
CA SER A 343 5.76 -1.09 -17.74
C SER A 343 6.36 -1.05 -16.33
N PRO A 344 7.51 -1.71 -16.12
CA PRO A 344 8.32 -1.47 -14.94
C PRO A 344 8.81 -0.03 -14.91
N ASP A 345 9.01 0.50 -13.72
CA ASP A 345 9.85 1.67 -13.56
C ASP A 345 11.31 1.38 -13.99
N PRO A 346 12.08 2.41 -14.36
CA PRO A 346 13.45 2.23 -14.82
C PRO A 346 14.34 1.44 -13.84
N PHE A 347 14.13 1.58 -12.53
CA PHE A 347 14.91 0.85 -11.53
C PHE A 347 14.52 -0.64 -11.51
N GLU A 348 13.23 -0.97 -11.52
CA GLU A 348 12.76 -2.36 -11.59
C GLU A 348 13.20 -3.06 -12.88
N ARG A 349 13.24 -2.34 -14.01
CA ARG A 349 13.76 -2.85 -15.29
C ARG A 349 15.26 -3.09 -15.23
N ASN A 350 16.03 -2.10 -14.79
CA ASN A 350 17.49 -2.16 -14.77
C ASN A 350 18.02 -3.17 -13.74
N LEU A 351 17.30 -3.38 -12.64
CA LEU A 351 17.63 -4.36 -11.61
C LEU A 351 17.02 -5.75 -11.86
N GLY A 352 16.21 -5.92 -12.91
CA GLY A 352 15.59 -7.20 -13.27
C GLY A 352 14.57 -7.74 -12.25
N VAL A 353 13.91 -6.87 -11.49
CA VAL A 353 13.02 -7.24 -10.36
C VAL A 353 11.55 -7.38 -10.79
N PHE A 354 11.17 -6.79 -11.92
CA PHE A 354 9.77 -6.65 -12.38
C PHE A 354 8.98 -7.96 -12.45
N VAL A 355 9.59 -9.05 -12.91
CA VAL A 355 8.88 -10.31 -13.21
C VAL A 355 8.49 -11.08 -11.93
N ARG A 356 9.16 -10.84 -10.80
CA ARG A 356 9.05 -11.72 -9.62
C ARG A 356 7.91 -11.38 -8.65
N ARG A 357 7.29 -10.19 -8.76
CA ARG A 357 6.23 -9.74 -7.83
C ARG A 357 4.81 -10.16 -8.23
N ARG A 358 4.54 -10.53 -9.49
CA ARG A 358 3.18 -10.92 -9.94
C ARG A 358 2.69 -12.30 -9.45
N THR A 359 3.59 -13.22 -9.05
CA THR A 359 3.20 -14.61 -8.75
C THR A 359 2.71 -14.87 -7.32
N LYS A 360 2.67 -13.86 -6.43
CA LYS A 360 2.21 -14.03 -5.04
C LYS A 360 0.98 -13.21 -4.65
N ALA A 361 0.49 -12.33 -5.51
CA ALA A 361 -0.83 -11.73 -5.34
C ALA A 361 -1.84 -12.60 -6.11
N PRO A 362 -2.96 -13.05 -5.50
CA PRO A 362 -4.00 -13.73 -6.25
C PRO A 362 -4.48 -12.78 -7.35
N CYS A 363 -4.38 -13.21 -8.59
CA CYS A 363 -5.00 -12.58 -9.75
C CYS A 363 -6.51 -12.81 -9.66
N SER A 364 -7.18 -12.15 -8.71
CA SER A 364 -8.62 -12.23 -8.50
C SER A 364 -9.16 -10.86 -8.12
N MET A 365 -9.06 -9.92 -9.06
CA MET A 365 -9.95 -8.77 -9.27
C MET A 365 -9.25 -7.85 -10.25
N GLY A 366 -9.88 -7.60 -11.40
CA GLY A 366 -9.48 -6.53 -12.30
C GLY A 366 -9.75 -5.19 -11.61
N TRP A 367 -8.73 -4.61 -10.98
CA TRP A 367 -8.84 -3.30 -10.34
C TRP A 367 -8.69 -2.20 -11.39
N CYS A 368 -9.59 -1.21 -11.30
CA CYS A 368 -9.72 -0.04 -12.18
C CYS A 368 -8.38 0.63 -12.50
N ARG A 369 -8.27 1.04 -13.77
CA ARG A 369 -7.21 1.91 -14.27
C ARG A 369 -7.53 3.34 -13.89
N THR A 370 -6.53 4.04 -13.37
CA THR A 370 -6.51 5.41 -12.86
C THR A 370 -7.58 6.34 -13.42
N ALA A 371 -8.46 6.83 -12.56
CA ALA A 371 -9.05 8.15 -12.75
C ALA A 371 -9.49 8.75 -11.43
N MET A 372 -9.49 10.08 -11.42
CA MET A 372 -10.11 10.88 -10.39
C MET A 372 -11.48 11.29 -10.90
N ILE A 373 -12.54 10.99 -10.15
CA ILE A 373 -13.87 11.56 -10.39
C ILE A 373 -14.14 12.61 -9.31
N CYS A 374 -14.50 13.82 -9.72
CA CYS A 374 -14.92 14.88 -8.83
C CYS A 374 -16.39 15.25 -9.08
N GLY A 375 -17.18 15.39 -8.02
CA GLY A 375 -18.55 15.87 -8.10
C GLY A 375 -18.61 17.39 -8.15
N MET A 376 -19.36 17.95 -9.11
CA MET A 376 -19.64 19.37 -9.13
C MET A 376 -20.83 19.70 -8.21
N PRO A 377 -20.76 20.73 -7.36
CA PRO A 377 -21.91 21.15 -6.57
C PRO A 377 -22.97 21.79 -7.47
N LEU A 378 -24.09 21.09 -7.68
CA LEU A 378 -25.31 21.64 -8.28
C LEU A 378 -26.06 22.48 -7.23
N SER A 379 -25.79 23.80 -7.20
CA SER A 379 -26.77 24.89 -6.99
C SER A 379 -26.04 26.20 -6.63
N SER A 380 -26.24 27.21 -7.48
CA SER A 380 -26.09 28.66 -7.24
C SER A 380 -24.75 29.19 -6.68
N ALA A 381 -23.97 29.84 -7.57
CA ALA A 381 -23.05 30.94 -7.26
C ALA A 381 -21.84 30.65 -6.34
N ALA A 382 -21.30 29.43 -6.35
CA ALA A 382 -19.94 29.17 -5.85
C ALA A 382 -18.97 29.04 -7.03
N PRO A 383 -17.80 29.72 -7.03
CA PRO A 383 -16.80 29.53 -8.07
C PRO A 383 -16.39 28.05 -8.10
N ALA A 384 -16.19 27.51 -9.31
CA ALA A 384 -15.68 26.16 -9.52
C ALA A 384 -14.46 25.91 -8.61
N PRO A 385 -14.34 24.74 -7.97
CA PRO A 385 -13.20 24.44 -7.11
C PRO A 385 -11.92 24.61 -7.92
N SER A 386 -11.09 25.59 -7.54
CA SER A 386 -9.80 25.82 -8.16
C SER A 386 -8.88 24.66 -7.81
N TYR A 387 -8.45 23.90 -8.82
CA TYR A 387 -7.43 22.87 -8.64
C TYR A 387 -6.08 23.57 -8.44
N ALA A 388 -5.78 23.95 -7.19
CA ALA A 388 -4.45 24.40 -6.78
C ALA A 388 -3.60 23.18 -6.43
N VAL A 389 -2.99 22.55 -7.44
CA VAL A 389 -1.86 21.64 -7.20
C VAL A 389 -0.66 22.53 -6.89
N ARG A 390 -0.40 22.80 -5.61
CA ARG A 390 0.89 23.36 -5.19
C ARG A 390 1.93 22.24 -5.38
N HIS A 391 2.83 22.46 -6.32
CA HIS A 391 4.04 21.65 -6.51
C HIS A 391 4.91 21.64 -5.26
#